data_AF-A0A3C1Z0Y7-F1
#
_entry.id   AF-A0A3C1Z0Y7-F1
#
_cell.length_a   1.000
_cell.length_b   1.000
_cell.length_c   1.000
_cell.angle_alpha   90.00
_cell.angle_beta   90.00
_cell.angle_gamma   90.00
#
_symmetry.space_group_name_H-M   'P 1'
#
loop_
_entity.id
_entity.type
_entity.pdbx_description
1 polymer ?
#
loop_
_entity_poly.entity_id
_entity_poly.type
_entity_poly.pdbx_seq_one_letter_code
_entity_poly.pdbx_strand_id
1 'polypeptide(L)'
;RQQTEILGNAFDDVILYQDACQRGRADGEVIALLREGLANARRTRQIDAITGEFLAIDTALARLQAGDLCLILIDQVEEALAHIAARIAEAS
;
A
#
# COMPACT_ATOMS: atom_id res chain seq x y z
N ARG A 1 -11.71 6.54 7.80
CA ARG A 1 -11.07 7.75 8.35
C ARG A 1 -10.17 7.38 9.54
N GLN A 2 -10.71 6.86 10.65
CA GLN A 2 -9.92 6.50 11.84
C GLN A 2 -8.74 5.54 11.57
N GLN A 3 -8.95 4.49 10.76
CA GLN A 3 -7.89 3.52 10.45
C GLN A 3 -6.71 4.16 9.71
N THR A 4 -7.01 5.04 8.76
CA THR A 4 -5.99 5.77 7.98
C THR A 4 -5.21 6.77 8.84
N GLU A 5 -5.87 7.43 9.79
CA GLU A 5 -5.20 8.31 10.76
C GLU A 5 -4.25 7.53 11.70
N ILE A 6 -4.63 6.32 12.10
CA ILE A 6 -3.74 5.44 12.88
C ILE A 6 -2.54 5.03 12.02
N LEU A 7 -2.77 4.61 10.77
CA LEU A 7 -1.70 4.20 9.86
C LEU A 7 -0.70 5.35 9.60
N GLY A 8 -1.19 6.57 9.41
CA GLY A 8 -0.36 7.76 9.19
C GLY A 8 0.58 8.12 10.35
N ASN A 9 0.30 7.62 11.56
CA ASN A 9 1.16 7.82 12.72
C ASN A 9 2.05 6.61 13.04
N ALA A 10 1.78 5.47 12.42
CA ALA A 10 2.50 4.22 12.66
C ALA A 10 3.63 3.97 11.65
N PHE A 11 3.46 4.38 10.39
CA PHE A 11 4.38 4.07 9.28
C PHE A 11 5.07 5.31 8.72
N ASP A 12 6.34 5.13 8.33
CA ASP A 12 7.16 6.19 7.72
C ASP A 12 6.83 6.39 6.24
N ASP A 13 6.54 5.30 5.51
CA ASP A 13 6.14 5.31 4.10
C ASP A 13 4.76 4.65 3.93
N VAL A 14 3.93 5.22 3.07
CA VAL A 14 2.61 4.67 2.72
C VAL A 14 2.45 4.60 1.21
N ILE A 15 2.11 3.41 0.70
CA ILE A 15 1.77 3.20 -0.71
C ILE A 15 0.28 2.88 -0.77
N LEU A 16 -0.47 3.76 -1.40
CA LEU A 16 -1.89 3.57 -1.69
C LEU A 16 -2.01 2.98 -3.08
N TYR A 17 -2.92 2.01 -3.26
CA TYR A 17 -3.18 1.47 -4.58
C TYR A 17 -4.67 1.40 -4.88
N GLN A 18 -4.99 1.46 -6.17
CA GLN A 18 -6.33 1.25 -6.70
C GLN A 18 -6.27 0.16 -7.76
N ASP A 19 -7.15 -0.82 -7.63
CA ASP A 19 -7.36 -1.86 -8.63
C ASP A 19 -8.61 -1.57 -9.47
N ALA A 20 -8.78 -2.31 -10.57
CA ALA A 20 -9.91 -2.21 -11.50
C ALA A 20 -11.28 -2.51 -10.83
N CYS A 21 -11.28 -3.26 -9.72
CA CYS A 21 -12.46 -3.55 -8.92
C CYS A 21 -12.79 -2.38 -7.97
N GLN A 22 -13.34 -1.29 -8.51
CA GLN A 22 -13.55 -0.02 -7.78
C GLN A 22 -14.63 -0.04 -6.68
N ARG A 23 -15.14 -1.21 -6.29
CA ARG A 23 -16.20 -1.41 -5.28
C ARG A 23 -17.38 -0.41 -5.42
N GLY A 24 -17.72 -0.03 -6.64
CA GLY A 24 -18.80 0.91 -6.96
C GLY A 24 -18.47 2.40 -6.79
N ARG A 25 -17.19 2.77 -6.60
CA ARG A 25 -16.71 4.16 -6.54
C ARG A 25 -16.10 4.59 -7.87
N ALA A 26 -16.00 5.89 -8.11
CA ALA A 26 -15.37 6.41 -9.32
C ALA A 26 -13.84 6.23 -9.30
N ASP A 27 -13.21 6.19 -10.48
CA ASP A 27 -11.76 6.26 -10.65
C ASP A 27 -11.14 7.36 -9.76
N GLY A 28 -10.11 7.00 -8.98
CA GLY A 28 -9.40 7.93 -8.10
C GLY A 28 -10.11 8.32 -6.80
N GLU A 29 -11.41 8.05 -6.63
CA GLU A 29 -12.17 8.47 -5.44
C GLU A 29 -11.66 7.78 -4.17
N VAL A 30 -11.33 6.48 -4.25
CA VAL A 30 -10.77 5.72 -3.12
C VAL A 30 -9.43 6.31 -2.68
N ILE A 31 -8.54 6.59 -3.63
CA ILE A 31 -7.22 7.16 -3.34
C ILE A 31 -7.35 8.54 -2.71
N ALA A 32 -8.25 9.39 -3.21
CA ALA A 32 -8.50 10.72 -2.65
C ALA A 32 -8.92 10.64 -1.17
N LEU A 33 -9.85 9.74 -0.84
CA LEU A 33 -10.32 9.54 0.54
C LEU A 33 -9.22 8.99 1.47
N LEU A 34 -8.37 8.09 0.97
CA LEU A 34 -7.25 7.58 1.75
C LEU A 34 -6.19 8.68 1.97
N ARG A 35 -5.90 9.50 0.96
CA ARG A 35 -5.02 10.66 1.10
C ARG A 35 -5.56 11.67 2.11
N GLU A 36 -6.86 11.95 2.10
CA GLU A 36 -7.50 12.83 3.10
C GLU A 36 -7.28 12.29 4.53
N GLY A 37 -7.44 10.98 4.74
CA GLY A 37 -7.20 10.36 6.05
C GLY A 37 -5.74 10.39 6.51
N LEU A 38 -4.78 10.54 5.58
CA LEU A 38 -3.35 10.69 5.87
C LEU A 38 -2.91 12.15 5.99
N ALA A 39 -3.77 13.12 5.66
CA ALA A 39 -3.38 14.53 5.65
C ALA A 39 -2.87 15.05 7.01
N ASN A 40 -3.30 14.42 8.11
CA ASN A 40 -2.89 14.73 9.48
C ASN A 40 -1.86 13.75 10.06
N ALA A 41 -1.28 12.88 9.22
CA ALA A 41 -0.23 11.95 9.61
C ALA A 41 1.01 12.72 10.11
N ARG A 42 1.51 12.37 11.30
CA ARG A 42 2.71 13.02 11.86
C ARG A 42 4.00 12.27 11.56
N ARG A 43 3.90 10.97 11.26
CA ARG A 43 5.07 10.10 11.04
C ARG A 43 5.31 9.84 9.57
N THR A 44 4.26 9.62 8.79
CA THR A 44 4.39 9.36 7.36
C THR A 44 5.04 10.53 6.63
N ARG A 45 6.13 10.26 5.93
CA ARG A 45 6.92 11.23 5.16
C ARG A 45 6.70 11.10 3.66
N GLN A 46 6.40 9.88 3.20
CA GLN A 46 6.18 9.60 1.79
C GLN A 46 4.85 8.91 1.56
N ILE A 47 4.06 9.43 0.60
CA ILE A 47 2.76 8.88 0.21
C ILE A 47 2.67 8.77 -1.31
N ASP A 48 2.80 7.54 -1.81
CA ASP A 48 2.65 7.24 -3.23
C ASP A 48 1.27 6.66 -3.53
N ALA A 49 0.78 6.92 -4.74
CA ALA A 49 -0.44 6.33 -5.25
C ALA A 49 -0.13 5.59 -6.55
N ILE A 50 -0.48 4.31 -6.62
CA ILE A 50 -0.16 3.42 -7.73
C ILE A 50 -1.44 2.76 -8.24
N THR A 51 -1.56 2.60 -9.55
CA THR A 51 -2.64 1.79 -10.14
C THR A 51 -2.15 0.35 -10.30
N GLY A 52 -2.88 -0.59 -9.71
CA GLY A 52 -2.56 -2.02 -9.70
C GLY A 52 -1.90 -2.48 -8.40
N GLU A 53 -2.44 -3.57 -7.83
CA GLU A 53 -1.99 -4.19 -6.58
C GLU A 53 -0.55 -4.72 -6.68
N PHE A 54 -0.23 -5.49 -7.73
CA PHE A 54 1.11 -6.10 -7.87
C PHE A 54 2.23 -5.08 -8.01
N LEU A 55 2.00 -4.00 -8.76
CA LEU A 55 2.98 -2.92 -8.89
C LEU A 55 3.21 -2.21 -7.54
N ALA A 56 2.17 -2.05 -6.73
CA ALA A 56 2.29 -1.48 -5.40
C ALA A 56 3.09 -2.41 -4.46
N ILE A 57 2.85 -3.72 -4.52
CA ILE A 57 3.63 -4.74 -3.79
C ILE A 57 5.10 -4.69 -4.22
N ASP A 58 5.38 -4.70 -5.51
CA ASP A 58 6.75 -4.64 -6.02
C ASP A 58 7.48 -3.37 -5.56
N THR A 59 6.77 -2.23 -5.58
CA THR A 59 7.31 -0.96 -5.11
C THR A 59 7.59 -0.98 -3.60
N ALA A 60 6.70 -1.58 -2.81
CA ALA A 60 6.90 -1.72 -1.36
C ALA A 60 8.13 -2.60 -1.08
N LEU A 61 8.21 -3.78 -1.70
CA LEU A 61 9.31 -4.72 -1.52
C LEU A 61 10.66 -4.13 -1.95
N ALA A 62 10.69 -3.38 -3.06
CA ALA A 62 11.91 -2.73 -3.55
C ALA A 62 12.46 -1.65 -2.61
N ARG A 63 11.62 -1.08 -1.74
CA ARG A 63 12.03 -0.04 -0.78
C ARG A 63 12.54 -0.62 0.54
N LEU A 64 12.14 -1.84 0.88
CA LEU A 64 12.46 -2.45 2.17
C LEU A 64 13.97 -2.56 2.37
N GLN A 65 14.39 -2.15 3.57
CA GLN A 65 15.73 -2.36 4.08
C GLN A 65 15.72 -3.45 5.17
N ALA A 66 16.90 -3.98 5.47
CA ALA A 66 17.04 -4.94 6.56
C ALA A 66 16.61 -4.32 7.90
N GLY A 67 15.65 -4.96 8.56
CA GLY A 67 15.08 -4.47 9.83
C GLY A 67 13.76 -3.71 9.68
N ASP A 68 13.31 -3.42 8.45
CA ASP A 68 12.02 -2.79 8.21
C ASP A 68 10.85 -3.77 8.41
N LEU A 69 9.69 -3.22 8.73
CA LEU A 69 8.41 -3.93 8.79
C LEU A 69 7.50 -3.44 7.64
N CYS A 70 7.14 -4.35 6.74
CA CYS A 70 6.16 -4.09 5.69
C CYS A 70 4.79 -4.65 6.06
N LEU A 71 3.75 -3.81 6.10
CA LEU A 71 2.36 -4.25 6.19
C LEU A 71 1.70 -4.10 4.81
N ILE A 72 1.26 -5.21 4.22
CA ILE A 72 0.54 -5.22 2.94
C ILE A 72 -0.90 -5.64 3.21
N LEU A 73 -1.85 -4.76 2.86
CA LEU A 73 -3.28 -5.04 2.93
C LEU A 73 -3.76 -5.43 1.52
N ILE A 74 -3.89 -6.73 1.29
CA ILE A 74 -4.21 -7.33 -0.02
C ILE A 74 -5.71 -7.52 -0.19
N ASP A 75 -6.21 -7.30 -1.40
CA ASP A 75 -7.59 -7.56 -1.80
C ASP A 75 -7.74 -8.96 -2.41
N GLN A 76 -6.74 -9.40 -3.20
CA GLN A 76 -6.67 -10.73 -3.81
C GLN A 76 -5.68 -11.62 -3.06
N VAL A 77 -6.16 -12.33 -2.04
CA VAL A 77 -5.30 -13.02 -1.07
C VAL A 77 -4.37 -14.05 -1.71
N GLU A 78 -4.89 -14.96 -2.54
CA GLU A 78 -4.10 -16.06 -3.09
C GLU A 78 -3.07 -15.56 -4.11
N GLU A 79 -3.50 -14.70 -5.03
CA GLU A 79 -2.67 -14.14 -6.09
C GLU A 79 -1.57 -13.24 -5.54
N ALA A 80 -1.89 -12.38 -4.57
CA ALA A 80 -0.91 -11.49 -3.96
C ALA A 80 0.13 -12.28 -3.14
N LEU A 81 -0.28 -13.33 -2.41
CA LEU A 81 0.66 -14.19 -1.68
C LEU A 81 1.59 -14.95 -2.64
N ALA A 82 1.06 -15.47 -3.75
CA ALA A 82 1.87 -16.12 -4.77
C ALA A 82 2.89 -15.14 -5.39
N HIS A 83 2.46 -13.91 -5.68
CA HIS A 83 3.32 -12.85 -6.20
C HIS A 83 4.44 -12.49 -5.21
N ILE A 84 4.11 -12.25 -3.93
CA ILE A 84 5.10 -11.94 -2.89
C ILE A 84 6.12 -13.08 -2.76
N ALA A 85 5.67 -14.34 -2.74
CA ALA A 85 6.57 -15.48 -2.63
C ALA A 85 7.56 -15.56 -3.81
N ALA A 86 7.10 -15.30 -5.04
CA ALA A 86 7.98 -15.26 -6.22
C ALA A 86 9.05 -14.15 -6.09
N ARG A 87 8.65 -12.94 -5.67
CA ARG A 87 9.57 -11.80 -5.51
C ARG A 87 10.61 -12.05 -4.42
N ILE A 88 10.25 -12.74 -3.33
CA ILE A 88 11.21 -13.13 -2.28
C ILE A 88 12.22 -14.17 -2.81
N ALA A 89 11.76 -15.14 -3.62
CA ALA A 89 12.63 -16.16 -4.19
C ALA A 89 13.66 -15.58 -5.17
N GLU A 90 13.31 -14.53 -5.90
CA GLU A 90 14.22 -13.82 -6.83
C GLU A 90 15.28 -12.97 -6.11
N ALA A 91 15.01 -12.54 -4.88
CA ALA A 91 15.93 -11.74 -4.06
C ALA A 91 16.93 -12.59 -3.25
N SER A 92 16.78 -13.92 -3.28
CA SER A 92 17.60 -14.90 -2.55
C SER A 92 18.79 -15.41 -3.35
#